data_AF-A0A9P9HJ02-F1
#
_entry.id   AF-A0A9P9HJ02-F1
#
_cell.length_a   1.000
_cell.length_b   1.000
_cell.length_c   1.000
_cell.angle_alpha   90.00
_cell.angle_beta   90.00
_cell.angle_gamma   90.00
#
_symmetry.space_group_name_H-M   'P 1'
#
loop_
_entity.id
_entity.type
_entity.pdbx_description
1 polymer ?
#
loop_
_entity_poly.entity_id
_entity_poly.type
_entity_poly.pdbx_seq_one_letter_code
_entity_poly.pdbx_strand_id
1 'polypeptide(L)'
;MFLPLWLVYLFIVLVCVVAVSAQDYGYATCWNKLDAIMVGNTTKDGINNETVLEYLWNGAIKGFRGEDRPIALGYEGCLKICEGRTDLVTTRSTLEMVTTWIFPLAIVFNLPYDSLHHHKIRRTAQAVLNWAGSPQTALTHTIWNVRQIRHCHRMSKSKNTLTNDAFYVLSCLGQFELPSSERFYTALVYGLFRPFPQPDTDYDPDQHYTAQLLSDMAFQLRMLRRRGVIPTLASLGTFITAFIFSIVLAFDEEAGNRTGSPLTLGLLYCWLPLLVIFTIIDRNPVSADRSAALMSRWLFNVDAVLTSVRAAGADLNNMRVPVWWSHSRPQDDLRVFEIQEFIGQGRKIKYCGLADAMIRTVRTLQERKRPLGNNLDEYRRCAQTVLSHLNGTRPAQWWITAAVSLFLVAFEVTMAFVIAFHTPTFGLGCWSGGLILYGLLSTLTWVYHLVFKNPGKWGQIICSTFNFFALGWIITLTGFVLAGGFRTCWCSTVQLIYPHWGGYMMFKSFDYYFKNFEMDVPWIIASVLGGLVPGAVLVTATAWWMKCQHLWSTEETEPVQDFALGNARFRADTSWLKA
;
A
#
# COMPACT_ATOMS: atom_id res chain seq x y z
N MET A 1 -14.69 21.53 -4.97
CA MET A 1 -15.75 21.04 -5.86
C MET A 1 -15.09 20.03 -6.80
N PHE A 2 -15.12 18.75 -6.44
CA PHE A 2 -14.41 17.70 -7.19
C PHE A 2 -15.40 16.98 -8.10
N LEU A 3 -14.99 16.75 -9.35
CA LEU A 3 -15.71 15.95 -10.32
C LEU A 3 -16.06 14.60 -9.66
N PRO A 4 -17.34 14.23 -9.56
CA PRO A 4 -17.71 13.00 -8.90
C PRO A 4 -17.05 11.80 -9.58
N LEU A 5 -16.51 10.87 -8.79
CA LEU A 5 -15.81 9.66 -9.26
C LEU A 5 -16.61 8.85 -10.28
N TRP A 6 -17.94 8.95 -10.29
CA TRP A 6 -18.77 8.34 -11.33
C TRP A 6 -18.54 8.97 -12.70
N LEU A 7 -18.21 10.25 -12.83
CA LEU A 7 -17.84 10.88 -14.10
C LEU A 7 -16.46 10.43 -14.59
N VAL A 8 -15.52 10.16 -13.68
CA VAL A 8 -14.22 9.58 -14.05
C VAL A 8 -14.40 8.12 -14.45
N TYR A 9 -15.20 7.35 -13.71
CA TYR A 9 -15.55 5.98 -14.08
C TYR A 9 -16.32 5.93 -15.39
N LEU A 10 -17.29 6.81 -15.59
CA LEU A 10 -18.07 6.91 -16.82
C LEU A 10 -17.21 7.44 -17.96
N PHE A 11 -16.21 8.29 -17.72
CA PHE A 11 -15.21 8.67 -18.71
C PHE A 11 -14.28 7.52 -19.06
N ILE A 12 -13.81 6.71 -18.09
CA ILE A 12 -12.99 5.52 -18.35
C ILE A 12 -13.80 4.47 -19.10
N VAL A 13 -15.04 4.21 -18.67
CA VAL A 13 -15.96 3.29 -19.35
C VAL A 13 -16.30 3.83 -20.74
N LEU A 14 -16.54 5.13 -20.91
CA LEU A 14 -16.80 5.75 -22.21
C LEU A 14 -15.55 5.71 -23.10
N VAL A 15 -14.35 5.94 -22.59
CA VAL A 15 -13.10 5.82 -23.34
C VAL A 15 -12.84 4.36 -23.74
N CYS A 16 -13.08 3.41 -22.85
CA CYS A 16 -13.00 1.98 -23.15
C CYS A 16 -14.06 1.56 -24.17
N VAL A 17 -15.30 2.03 -24.04
CA VAL A 17 -16.42 1.72 -24.97
C VAL A 17 -16.21 2.40 -26.32
N VAL A 18 -15.73 3.64 -26.35
CA VAL A 18 -15.39 4.37 -27.59
C VAL A 18 -14.21 3.71 -28.28
N ALA A 19 -13.18 3.28 -27.54
CA ALA A 19 -12.07 2.50 -28.09
C ALA A 19 -12.52 1.14 -28.65
N VAL A 20 -13.48 0.47 -27.99
CA VAL A 20 -14.10 -0.78 -28.49
C VAL A 20 -15.03 -0.54 -29.68
N SER A 21 -15.57 0.66 -29.86
CA SER A 21 -16.48 1.00 -30.98
C SER A 21 -15.80 1.50 -32.25
N ALA A 22 -14.48 1.71 -32.23
CA ALA A 22 -13.73 2.06 -33.44
C ALA A 22 -13.68 0.83 -34.38
N GLN A 23 -13.84 1.05 -35.68
CA GLN A 23 -13.90 -0.02 -36.69
C GLN A 23 -12.70 -0.97 -36.61
N ASP A 24 -13.01 -2.26 -36.59
CA ASP A 24 -12.11 -3.40 -36.58
C ASP A 24 -11.23 -3.41 -37.85
N TYR A 25 -10.14 -2.65 -37.85
CA TYR A 25 -9.13 -2.71 -38.92
C TYR A 25 -8.00 -3.62 -38.45
N GLY A 26 -8.24 -4.92 -38.58
CA GLY A 26 -7.28 -5.92 -38.13
C GLY A 26 -5.93 -5.77 -38.84
N TYR A 27 -4.81 -6.01 -38.15
CA TYR A 27 -3.49 -6.11 -38.79
C TYR A 27 -3.45 -7.12 -39.95
N ALA A 28 -4.34 -8.12 -39.92
CA ALA A 28 -4.60 -9.03 -41.04
C ALA A 28 -5.03 -8.31 -42.33
N THR A 29 -5.86 -7.26 -42.23
CA THR A 29 -6.27 -6.43 -43.38
C THR A 29 -5.08 -5.66 -43.94
N CYS A 30 -4.23 -5.10 -43.07
CA CYS A 30 -3.02 -4.44 -43.55
C CYS A 30 -2.04 -5.43 -44.19
N TRP A 31 -1.87 -6.61 -43.60
CA TRP A 31 -1.06 -7.68 -44.18
C TRP A 31 -1.58 -8.08 -45.57
N ASN A 32 -2.88 -8.33 -45.72
CA ASN A 32 -3.46 -8.70 -47.01
C ASN A 32 -3.27 -7.61 -48.07
N LYS A 33 -3.33 -6.32 -47.69
CA LYS A 33 -3.01 -5.20 -48.58
C LYS A 33 -1.52 -5.21 -48.96
N LEU A 34 -0.62 -5.39 -48.00
CA LEU A 34 0.82 -5.46 -48.26
C LEU A 34 1.15 -6.63 -49.20
N ASP A 35 0.59 -7.81 -48.94
CA ASP A 35 0.76 -9.02 -49.75
C ASP A 35 0.25 -8.82 -51.19
N ALA A 36 -0.94 -8.24 -51.35
CA ALA A 36 -1.49 -7.91 -52.67
C ALA A 36 -0.62 -6.91 -53.45
N ILE A 37 0.03 -5.96 -52.78
CA ILE A 37 0.97 -5.01 -53.41
C ILE A 37 2.28 -5.73 -53.78
N MET A 38 2.84 -6.56 -52.89
CA MET A 38 4.08 -7.30 -53.15
C MET A 38 3.93 -8.29 -54.32
N VAL A 39 2.78 -8.95 -54.44
CA VAL A 39 2.47 -9.86 -55.57
C VAL A 39 2.15 -9.09 -56.85
N GLY A 40 1.90 -7.78 -56.79
CA GLY A 40 1.59 -6.93 -57.94
C GLY A 40 0.11 -6.92 -58.35
N ASN A 41 -0.78 -7.44 -57.50
CA ASN A 41 -2.22 -7.50 -57.78
C ASN A 41 -2.91 -6.14 -57.58
N THR A 42 -2.35 -5.25 -56.74
CA THR A 42 -2.94 -3.95 -56.43
C THR A 42 -1.87 -2.86 -56.34
N THR A 43 -2.18 -1.66 -56.83
CA THR A 43 -1.39 -0.45 -56.62
C THR A 43 -2.17 0.52 -55.75
N LYS A 44 -1.52 1.14 -54.76
CA LYS A 44 -2.18 2.10 -53.85
C LYS A 44 -1.31 3.34 -53.69
N ASP A 45 -1.86 4.52 -53.96
CA ASP A 45 -1.19 5.82 -53.83
C ASP A 45 0.20 5.89 -54.51
N GLY A 46 0.34 5.24 -55.67
CA GLY A 46 1.59 5.15 -56.42
C GLY A 46 2.57 4.08 -55.93
N ILE A 47 2.22 3.32 -54.89
CA ILE A 47 3.00 2.16 -54.40
C ILE A 47 2.62 0.93 -55.23
N ASN A 48 3.61 0.37 -55.92
CA ASN A 48 3.58 -0.87 -56.70
C ASN A 48 4.57 -1.90 -56.10
N ASN A 49 4.71 -3.05 -56.75
CA ASN A 49 5.60 -4.13 -56.33
C ASN A 49 7.09 -3.74 -56.25
N GLU A 50 7.54 -2.72 -56.99
CA GLU A 50 8.93 -2.26 -56.97
C GLU A 50 9.17 -1.22 -55.87
N THR A 51 8.28 -0.23 -55.76
CA THR A 51 8.38 0.88 -54.79
C THR A 51 8.04 0.44 -53.36
N VAL A 52 7.30 -0.67 -53.17
CA VAL A 52 6.98 -1.19 -51.83
C VAL A 52 8.22 -1.57 -51.02
N LEU A 53 9.32 -1.95 -51.70
CA LEU A 53 10.59 -2.36 -51.06
C LEU A 53 11.22 -1.23 -50.24
N GLU A 54 10.98 0.04 -50.59
CA GLU A 54 11.47 1.21 -49.84
C GLU A 54 10.77 1.37 -48.49
N TYR A 55 9.54 0.85 -48.36
CA TYR A 55 8.73 0.92 -47.15
C TYR A 55 8.94 -0.27 -46.21
N LEU A 56 9.62 -1.32 -46.69
CA LEU A 56 10.03 -2.45 -45.88
C LEU A 56 11.19 -2.08 -44.97
N TRP A 57 11.18 -2.65 -43.77
CA TRP A 57 12.24 -2.45 -42.80
C TRP A 57 13.50 -3.23 -43.20
N ASN A 58 14.57 -2.49 -43.50
CA ASN A 58 15.87 -3.05 -43.88
C ASN A 58 16.89 -3.10 -42.73
N GLY A 59 16.60 -2.46 -41.58
CA GLY A 59 17.48 -2.42 -40.40
C GLY A 59 17.54 -3.74 -39.60
N ALA A 60 18.32 -3.78 -38.52
CA ALA A 60 18.41 -4.97 -37.68
C ALA A 60 17.08 -5.29 -36.97
N ILE A 61 16.76 -6.58 -36.82
CA ILE A 61 15.60 -7.06 -36.07
C ILE A 61 16.11 -7.68 -34.77
N LYS A 62 15.83 -7.02 -33.63
CA LYS A 62 16.31 -7.43 -32.30
C LYS A 62 15.92 -8.88 -31.98
N GLY A 63 16.91 -9.71 -31.64
CA GLY A 63 16.70 -11.04 -31.07
C GLY A 63 16.17 -12.10 -32.05
N PHE A 64 16.19 -11.84 -33.35
CA PHE A 64 15.76 -12.78 -34.37
C PHE A 64 16.81 -13.88 -34.59
N ARG A 65 16.39 -15.15 -34.53
CA ARG A 65 17.20 -16.37 -34.73
C ARG A 65 16.81 -17.19 -35.97
N GLY A 66 15.76 -16.81 -36.68
CA GLY A 66 15.27 -17.59 -37.82
C GLY A 66 16.18 -17.49 -39.05
N GLU A 67 16.07 -18.46 -39.95
CA GLU A 67 16.82 -18.48 -41.21
C GLU A 67 16.28 -17.44 -42.21
N ASP A 68 14.95 -17.30 -42.30
CA ASP A 68 14.28 -16.37 -43.21
C ASP A 68 13.85 -15.08 -42.52
N ARG A 69 14.41 -13.95 -42.96
CA ARG A 69 14.10 -12.62 -42.41
C ARG A 69 12.59 -12.31 -42.56
N PRO A 70 11.87 -12.03 -41.46
CA PRO A 70 10.45 -11.73 -41.53
C PRO A 70 10.21 -10.40 -42.24
N ILE A 71 9.13 -10.34 -43.02
CA ILE A 71 8.65 -9.10 -43.62
C ILE A 71 8.16 -8.18 -42.51
N ALA A 72 8.75 -6.99 -42.45
CA ALA A 72 8.43 -5.96 -41.48
C ALA A 72 8.33 -4.60 -42.18
N LEU A 73 7.46 -3.72 -41.67
CA LEU A 73 7.30 -2.36 -42.18
C LEU A 73 8.00 -1.35 -41.29
N GLY A 74 8.60 -0.33 -41.90
CA GLY A 74 8.97 0.89 -41.20
C GLY A 74 7.76 1.76 -40.87
N TYR A 75 7.98 2.85 -40.12
CA TYR A 75 6.91 3.79 -39.74
C TYR A 75 6.17 4.37 -40.94
N GLU A 76 6.90 4.87 -41.94
CA GLU A 76 6.30 5.45 -43.15
C GLU A 76 5.51 4.42 -43.96
N GLY A 77 6.03 3.18 -44.04
CA GLY A 77 5.33 2.07 -44.66
C GLY A 77 4.02 1.74 -43.96
N CYS A 78 4.03 1.72 -42.63
CA CYS A 78 2.82 1.49 -41.85
C CYS A 78 1.77 2.60 -42.07
N LEU A 79 2.18 3.87 -42.10
CA LEU A 79 1.26 4.99 -42.35
C LEU A 79 0.63 4.92 -43.74
N LYS A 80 1.41 4.65 -44.79
CA LYS A 80 0.90 4.64 -46.18
C LYS A 80 0.08 3.38 -46.49
N ILE A 81 0.56 2.21 -46.06
CA ILE A 81 -0.07 0.91 -46.40
C ILE A 81 -1.23 0.61 -45.45
N CYS A 82 -1.01 0.77 -44.13
CA CYS A 82 -2.03 0.50 -43.10
C CYS A 82 -2.93 1.71 -42.79
N GLU A 83 -2.73 2.88 -43.41
CA GLU A 83 -3.52 4.11 -43.19
C GLU A 83 -3.45 4.63 -41.74
N GLY A 84 -2.41 4.28 -40.98
CA GLY A 84 -2.26 4.68 -39.58
C GLY A 84 -3.33 4.14 -38.63
N ARG A 85 -4.12 3.14 -39.05
CA ARG A 85 -5.20 2.56 -38.25
C ARG A 85 -4.65 1.65 -37.14
N THR A 86 -5.45 1.49 -36.08
CA THR A 86 -5.12 0.67 -34.91
C THR A 86 -5.77 -0.69 -34.96
N ASP A 87 -5.02 -1.74 -34.61
CA ASP A 87 -5.55 -3.08 -34.44
C ASP A 87 -6.19 -3.20 -33.06
N LEU A 88 -7.51 -3.38 -33.00
CA LEU A 88 -8.19 -3.58 -31.73
C LEU A 88 -8.01 -5.01 -31.24
N VAL A 89 -8.00 -5.18 -29.93
CA VAL A 89 -8.01 -6.51 -29.32
C VAL A 89 -9.37 -7.14 -29.60
N THR A 90 -9.39 -8.41 -30.02
CA THR A 90 -10.64 -9.14 -30.24
C THR A 90 -11.46 -9.22 -28.96
N THR A 91 -12.79 -9.17 -29.07
CA THR A 91 -13.68 -9.21 -27.90
C THR A 91 -13.40 -10.42 -26.98
N ARG A 92 -13.03 -11.56 -27.57
CA ARG A 92 -12.63 -12.76 -26.82
C ARG A 92 -11.38 -12.53 -25.97
N SER A 93 -10.32 -11.96 -26.56
CA SER A 93 -9.07 -11.70 -25.84
C SER A 93 -9.25 -10.60 -24.78
N THR A 94 -10.07 -9.59 -25.05
CA THR A 94 -10.46 -8.60 -24.04
C THR A 94 -11.22 -9.26 -22.88
N LEU A 95 -12.17 -10.15 -23.16
CA LEU A 95 -12.90 -10.88 -22.12
C LEU A 95 -11.96 -11.76 -21.28
N GLU A 96 -11.04 -12.49 -21.92
CA GLU A 96 -10.01 -13.30 -21.23
C GLU A 96 -9.13 -12.43 -20.32
N MET A 97 -8.73 -11.23 -20.77
CA MET A 97 -7.98 -10.28 -19.92
C MET A 97 -8.82 -9.74 -18.75
N VAL A 98 -10.09 -9.42 -18.98
CA VAL A 98 -11.04 -8.96 -17.94
C VAL A 98 -11.24 -10.05 -16.89
N THR A 99 -11.51 -11.28 -17.31
CA THR A 99 -11.74 -12.40 -16.38
C THR A 99 -10.49 -12.75 -15.58
N THR A 100 -9.31 -12.59 -16.19
CA THR A 100 -8.04 -12.96 -15.55
C THR A 100 -7.48 -11.85 -14.66
N TRP A 101 -7.77 -10.57 -14.93
CA TRP A 101 -7.19 -9.47 -14.15
C TRP A 101 -8.21 -8.54 -13.51
N ILE A 102 -9.29 -8.18 -14.20
CA ILE A 102 -10.29 -7.28 -13.59
C ILE A 102 -11.06 -7.98 -12.46
N PHE A 103 -11.49 -9.24 -12.64
CA PHE A 103 -12.16 -9.95 -11.55
C PHE A 103 -11.25 -10.25 -10.35
N PRO A 104 -9.99 -10.68 -10.53
CA PRO A 104 -9.09 -10.90 -9.40
C PRO A 104 -8.62 -9.59 -8.74
N LEU A 105 -8.68 -8.45 -9.44
CA LEU A 105 -8.56 -7.11 -8.84
C LEU A 105 -9.72 -6.77 -7.89
N ALA A 106 -10.74 -7.62 -7.73
CA ALA A 106 -11.71 -7.51 -6.64
C ALA A 106 -11.06 -7.51 -5.25
N ILE A 107 -9.80 -7.93 -5.12
CA ILE A 107 -9.02 -7.74 -3.88
C ILE A 107 -8.93 -6.27 -3.45
N VAL A 108 -9.07 -5.32 -4.39
CA VAL A 108 -9.19 -3.89 -4.11
C VAL A 108 -10.37 -3.61 -3.19
N PHE A 109 -11.50 -4.32 -3.34
CA PHE A 109 -12.67 -4.18 -2.46
C PHE A 109 -12.40 -4.62 -1.01
N ASN A 110 -11.38 -5.45 -0.80
CA ASN A 110 -10.96 -5.84 0.54
C ASN A 110 -10.06 -4.81 1.23
N LEU A 111 -9.63 -3.77 0.53
CA LEU A 111 -8.87 -2.70 1.14
C LEU A 111 -9.69 -2.04 2.26
N PRO A 112 -9.02 -1.49 3.28
CA PRO A 112 -9.69 -0.95 4.45
C PRO A 112 -10.32 0.40 4.13
N TYR A 113 -11.43 0.40 3.39
CA TYR A 113 -12.19 1.60 3.07
C TYR A 113 -12.90 2.18 4.27
N ASP A 114 -13.13 3.47 4.19
CA ASP A 114 -13.78 4.23 5.22
C ASP A 114 -15.29 4.27 4.98
N SER A 115 -16.08 3.51 5.76
CA SER A 115 -17.54 3.41 5.57
C SER A 115 -18.36 4.24 6.57
N LEU A 116 -17.80 4.56 7.74
CA LEU A 116 -18.52 5.12 8.88
C LEU A 116 -18.27 6.63 9.13
N HIS A 117 -17.41 7.29 8.34
CA HIS A 117 -17.07 8.71 8.55
C HIS A 117 -17.89 9.72 7.73
N HIS A 118 -18.06 10.93 8.26
CA HIS A 118 -18.83 12.02 7.63
C HIS A 118 -18.25 12.48 6.28
N HIS A 119 -16.94 12.26 6.06
CA HIS A 119 -16.22 12.51 4.80
C HIS A 119 -15.71 11.22 4.13
N LYS A 120 -16.47 10.12 4.25
CA LYS A 120 -16.11 8.77 3.78
C LYS A 120 -15.57 8.71 2.35
N ILE A 121 -16.20 9.41 1.41
CA ILE A 121 -15.80 9.38 -0.02
C ILE A 121 -14.43 10.03 -0.22
N ARG A 122 -14.22 11.22 0.38
CA ARG A 122 -12.97 11.97 0.23
C ARG A 122 -11.80 11.23 0.86
N ARG A 123 -11.97 10.71 2.08
CA ARG A 123 -10.93 9.94 2.79
C ARG A 123 -10.58 8.65 2.04
N THR A 124 -11.59 7.96 1.53
CA THR A 124 -11.40 6.75 0.71
C THR A 124 -10.67 7.06 -0.60
N ALA A 125 -11.08 8.11 -1.32
CA ALA A 125 -10.42 8.51 -2.55
C ALA A 125 -8.95 8.89 -2.33
N GLN A 126 -8.65 9.61 -1.24
CA GLN A 126 -7.28 9.96 -0.88
C GLN A 126 -6.44 8.73 -0.50
N ALA A 127 -7.03 7.73 0.17
CA ALA A 127 -6.35 6.48 0.45
C ALA A 127 -6.00 5.72 -0.85
N VAL A 128 -6.96 5.56 -1.77
CA VAL A 128 -6.72 4.93 -3.08
C VAL A 128 -5.66 5.68 -3.89
N LEU A 129 -5.72 7.02 -3.86
CA LEU A 129 -4.73 7.88 -4.49
C LEU A 129 -3.32 7.58 -3.98
N ASN A 130 -3.14 7.44 -2.67
CA ASN A 130 -1.83 7.13 -2.09
C ASN A 130 -1.39 5.69 -2.36
N TRP A 131 -2.31 4.74 -2.26
CA TRP A 131 -2.06 3.32 -2.47
C TRP A 131 -1.61 2.98 -3.89
N ALA A 132 -2.33 3.47 -4.89
CA ALA A 132 -2.03 3.17 -6.29
C ALA A 132 -1.15 4.24 -6.95
N GLY A 133 -1.15 5.47 -6.44
CA GLY A 133 -0.29 6.54 -6.95
C GLY A 133 1.16 6.43 -6.46
N SER A 134 1.40 5.95 -5.23
CA SER A 134 2.75 5.69 -4.70
C SER A 134 2.73 4.47 -3.77
N PRO A 135 2.54 3.25 -4.32
CA PRO A 135 2.48 2.03 -3.52
C PRO A 135 3.71 1.80 -2.65
N GLN A 136 4.90 2.21 -3.09
CA GLN A 136 6.15 2.10 -2.32
C GLN A 136 6.11 2.97 -1.06
N THR A 137 5.52 4.17 -1.13
CA THR A 137 5.31 5.02 0.04
C THR A 137 4.28 4.40 0.98
N ALA A 138 3.16 3.95 0.44
CA ALA A 138 2.11 3.29 1.23
C ALA A 138 2.65 2.04 1.96
N LEU A 139 3.40 1.19 1.25
CA LEU A 139 4.09 0.01 1.79
C LEU A 139 5.11 0.39 2.87
N THR A 140 5.86 1.48 2.67
CA THR A 140 6.83 1.96 3.68
C THR A 140 6.12 2.23 5.00
N HIS A 141 4.97 2.91 4.97
CA HIS A 141 4.19 3.20 6.17
C HIS A 141 3.57 1.94 6.78
N THR A 142 2.97 1.07 5.97
CA THR A 142 2.32 -0.15 6.48
C THR A 142 3.32 -1.14 7.06
N ILE A 143 4.43 -1.41 6.37
CA ILE A 143 5.49 -2.31 6.85
C ILE A 143 6.15 -1.74 8.11
N TRP A 144 6.36 -0.42 8.16
CA TRP A 144 6.89 0.24 9.34
C TRP A 144 5.96 0.10 10.55
N ASN A 145 4.65 0.26 10.37
CA ASN A 145 3.68 0.05 11.44
C ASN A 145 3.63 -1.42 11.89
N VAL A 146 3.60 -2.38 10.96
CA VAL A 146 3.66 -3.82 11.28
C VAL A 146 4.92 -4.16 12.06
N ARG A 147 6.06 -3.53 11.71
CA ARG A 147 7.31 -3.68 12.47
C ARG A 147 7.19 -3.11 13.88
N GLN A 148 6.58 -1.93 14.05
CA GLN A 148 6.33 -1.34 15.36
C GLN A 148 5.45 -2.24 16.24
N ILE A 149 4.37 -2.79 15.68
CA ILE A 149 3.51 -3.79 16.35
C ILE A 149 4.32 -5.00 16.80
N ARG A 150 5.22 -5.51 15.94
CA ARG A 150 6.11 -6.63 16.29
C ARG A 150 7.11 -6.29 17.40
N HIS A 151 7.59 -5.06 17.47
CA HIS A 151 8.45 -4.62 18.58
C HIS A 151 7.66 -4.53 19.88
N CYS A 152 6.45 -3.96 19.86
CA CYS A 152 5.52 -3.99 20.99
C CYS A 152 5.27 -5.42 21.48
N HIS A 153 4.99 -6.34 20.56
CA HIS A 153 4.83 -7.77 20.83
C HIS A 153 6.02 -8.39 21.56
N ARG A 154 7.25 -8.07 21.12
CA ARG A 154 8.47 -8.62 21.75
C ARG A 154 8.66 -8.09 23.16
N MET A 155 8.32 -6.82 23.39
CA MET A 155 8.37 -6.22 24.73
C MET A 155 7.29 -6.77 25.66
N SER A 156 6.17 -7.22 25.10
CA SER A 156 5.03 -7.73 25.85
C SER A 156 5.12 -9.21 26.25
N LYS A 157 6.19 -9.93 25.89
CA LYS A 157 6.36 -11.38 26.16
C LYS A 157 6.43 -11.75 27.66
N SER A 158 6.12 -10.84 28.58
CA SER A 158 5.96 -11.12 30.00
C SER A 158 4.63 -11.86 30.25
N LYS A 159 4.54 -12.60 31.36
CA LYS A 159 3.27 -13.22 31.81
C LYS A 159 2.24 -12.18 32.31
N ASN A 160 2.58 -10.90 32.36
CA ASN A 160 1.74 -9.86 32.95
C ASN A 160 0.78 -9.29 31.88
N THR A 161 -0.52 -9.42 32.15
CA THR A 161 -1.60 -8.90 31.29
C THR A 161 -1.52 -7.38 31.09
N LEU A 162 -1.14 -6.62 32.12
CA LEU A 162 -0.99 -5.16 32.04
C LEU A 162 0.12 -4.74 31.07
N THR A 163 1.21 -5.53 30.98
CA THR A 163 2.27 -5.27 30.01
C THR A 163 1.77 -5.48 28.58
N ASN A 164 0.94 -6.50 28.35
CA ASN A 164 0.29 -6.72 27.06
C ASN A 164 -0.67 -5.56 26.71
N ASP A 165 -1.45 -5.09 27.68
CA ASP A 165 -2.36 -3.95 27.52
C ASP A 165 -1.62 -2.67 27.15
N ALA A 166 -0.55 -2.32 27.88
CA ALA A 166 0.27 -1.14 27.61
C ALA A 166 0.85 -1.13 26.20
N PHE A 167 1.51 -2.22 25.79
CA PHE A 167 2.13 -2.29 24.46
C PHE A 167 1.11 -2.39 23.33
N TYR A 168 -0.08 -2.93 23.59
CA TYR A 168 -1.19 -2.93 22.63
C TYR A 168 -1.76 -1.53 22.42
N VAL A 169 -2.06 -0.78 23.51
CA VAL A 169 -2.52 0.61 23.44
C VAL A 169 -1.47 1.49 22.74
N LEU A 170 -0.19 1.33 23.08
CA LEU A 170 0.92 2.03 22.42
C LEU A 170 0.97 1.75 20.91
N SER A 171 0.75 0.49 20.50
CA SER A 171 0.74 0.13 19.08
C SER A 171 -0.42 0.78 18.31
N CYS A 172 -1.58 0.92 18.94
CA CYS A 172 -2.74 1.59 18.34
C CYS A 172 -2.52 3.11 18.24
N LEU A 173 -2.00 3.75 19.29
CA LEU A 173 -1.66 5.18 19.28
C LEU A 173 -0.63 5.53 18.20
N GLY A 174 0.31 4.62 17.92
CA GLY A 174 1.31 4.79 16.86
C GLY A 174 0.73 4.91 15.45
N GLN A 175 -0.56 4.64 15.24
CA GLN A 175 -1.24 4.74 13.95
C GLN A 175 -1.97 6.08 13.73
N PHE A 176 -1.89 7.00 14.69
CA PHE A 176 -2.53 8.31 14.62
C PHE A 176 -1.51 9.44 14.59
N GLU A 177 -1.96 10.59 14.08
CA GLU A 177 -1.23 11.84 14.23
C GLU A 177 -1.42 12.37 15.66
N LEU A 178 -0.30 12.60 16.34
CA LEU A 178 -0.27 12.96 17.76
C LEU A 178 0.08 14.44 17.94
N PRO A 179 -0.46 15.10 18.98
CA PRO A 179 -0.07 16.46 19.31
C PRO A 179 1.38 16.51 19.82
N SER A 180 2.02 17.67 19.66
CA SER A 180 3.41 17.92 20.10
C SER A 180 3.50 18.42 21.56
N SER A 181 2.44 18.29 22.35
CA SER A 181 2.36 18.82 23.71
C SER A 181 3.15 17.97 24.71
N GLU A 182 3.99 18.58 25.54
CA GLU A 182 4.70 17.89 26.63
C GLU A 182 3.73 17.22 27.62
N ARG A 183 2.60 17.90 27.93
CA ARG A 183 1.57 17.39 28.84
C ARG A 183 0.95 16.11 28.29
N PHE A 184 0.71 16.04 26.98
CA PHE A 184 0.20 14.85 26.31
C PHE A 184 1.13 13.65 26.50
N TYR A 185 2.42 13.80 26.19
CA TYR A 185 3.38 12.71 26.33
C TYR A 185 3.60 12.31 27.79
N THR A 186 3.53 13.27 28.72
CA THR A 186 3.65 12.98 30.16
C THR A 186 2.48 12.12 30.64
N ALA A 187 1.23 12.48 30.28
CA ALA A 187 0.06 11.67 30.57
C ALA A 187 0.15 10.30 29.90
N LEU A 188 0.61 10.23 28.65
CA LEU A 188 0.78 8.97 27.94
C LEU A 188 1.78 8.02 28.63
N VAL A 189 2.98 8.51 28.96
CA VAL A 189 4.00 7.69 29.64
C VAL A 189 3.49 7.26 31.02
N TYR A 190 2.86 8.17 31.76
CA TYR A 190 2.29 7.87 33.07
C TYR A 190 1.20 6.78 32.97
N GLY A 191 0.21 6.92 32.08
CA GLY A 191 -0.85 5.93 31.92
C GLY A 191 -0.39 4.57 31.40
N LEU A 192 0.70 4.52 30.63
CA LEU A 192 1.23 3.24 30.11
C LEU A 192 2.09 2.48 31.12
N PHE A 193 2.88 3.19 31.95
CA PHE A 193 3.93 2.56 32.76
C PHE A 193 3.71 2.63 34.27
N ARG A 194 2.92 3.60 34.79
CA ARG A 194 2.53 3.65 36.20
C ARG A 194 1.80 2.39 36.70
N PRO A 195 0.96 1.72 35.88
CA PRO A 195 0.26 0.50 36.29
C PRO A 195 1.15 -0.69 36.67
N PHE A 196 2.45 -0.64 36.37
CA PHE A 196 3.33 -1.78 36.62
C PHE A 196 3.72 -1.84 38.09
N PRO A 197 3.52 -2.99 38.76
CA PRO A 197 3.84 -3.13 40.17
C PRO A 197 5.35 -2.94 40.37
N GLN A 198 5.69 -2.14 41.38
CA GLN A 198 7.06 -2.04 41.86
C GLN A 198 7.38 -3.22 42.79
N PRO A 199 8.63 -3.72 42.81
CA PRO A 199 9.02 -4.74 43.77
C PRO A 199 8.79 -4.22 45.21
N ASP A 200 8.22 -5.05 46.07
CA ASP A 200 8.12 -4.85 47.52
C ASP A 200 7.32 -3.61 48.00
N THR A 201 6.39 -3.11 47.19
CA THR A 201 5.49 -2.00 47.56
C THR A 201 4.02 -2.38 47.35
N ASP A 202 3.17 -1.95 48.28
CA ASP A 202 1.73 -2.12 48.19
C ASP A 202 1.16 -1.24 47.05
N TYR A 203 0.02 -1.62 46.50
CA TYR A 203 -0.58 -0.86 45.39
C TYR A 203 -1.02 0.53 45.86
N ASP A 204 -0.39 1.56 45.33
CA ASP A 204 -0.84 2.94 45.55
C ASP A 204 -2.22 3.18 44.87
N PRO A 205 -3.07 4.08 45.41
CA PRO A 205 -4.37 4.39 44.83
C PRO A 205 -4.32 4.82 43.35
N ASP A 206 -3.26 5.52 42.94
CA ASP A 206 -3.08 5.98 41.57
C ASP A 206 -2.66 4.86 40.61
N GLN A 207 -1.89 3.88 41.08
CA GLN A 207 -1.59 2.65 40.34
C GLN A 207 -2.88 1.89 40.03
N HIS A 208 -3.78 1.80 41.00
CA HIS A 208 -5.06 1.12 40.81
C HIS A 208 -5.92 1.81 39.73
N TYR A 209 -6.10 3.14 39.81
CA TYR A 209 -6.84 3.89 38.80
C TYR A 209 -6.21 3.77 37.41
N THR A 210 -4.88 3.92 37.30
CA THR A 210 -4.20 3.83 36.00
C THR A 210 -4.23 2.43 35.41
N ALA A 211 -4.12 1.37 36.24
CA ALA A 211 -4.24 -0.01 35.80
C ALA A 211 -5.63 -0.33 35.25
N GLN A 212 -6.68 0.10 35.94
CA GLN A 212 -8.06 -0.07 35.48
C GLN A 212 -8.30 0.67 34.17
N LEU A 213 -7.94 1.96 34.10
CA LEU A 213 -8.06 2.76 32.88
C LEU A 213 -7.32 2.14 31.69
N LEU A 214 -6.11 1.61 31.92
CA LEU A 214 -5.32 0.96 30.87
C LEU A 214 -5.97 -0.34 30.38
N SER A 215 -6.41 -1.20 31.29
CA SER A 215 -7.02 -2.49 30.93
C SER A 215 -8.34 -2.28 30.19
N ASP A 216 -9.18 -1.36 30.68
CA ASP A 216 -10.43 -0.98 30.03
C ASP A 216 -10.20 -0.40 28.62
N MET A 217 -9.20 0.48 28.47
CA MET A 217 -8.83 1.03 27.15
C MET A 217 -8.35 -0.07 26.20
N ALA A 218 -7.47 -0.96 26.66
CA ALA A 218 -6.96 -2.06 25.85
C ALA A 218 -8.08 -3.01 25.42
N PHE A 219 -8.98 -3.36 26.33
CA PHE A 219 -10.17 -4.17 26.05
C PHE A 219 -11.04 -3.53 24.97
N GLN A 220 -11.35 -2.24 25.09
CA GLN A 220 -12.18 -1.52 24.12
C GLN A 220 -11.53 -1.42 22.75
N LEU A 221 -10.21 -1.19 22.68
CA LEU A 221 -9.47 -1.22 21.42
C LEU A 221 -9.42 -2.61 20.79
N ARG A 222 -9.40 -3.69 21.58
CA ARG A 222 -9.50 -5.07 21.07
C ARG A 222 -10.90 -5.37 20.54
N MET A 223 -11.95 -4.89 21.21
CA MET A 223 -13.33 -5.01 20.72
C MET A 223 -13.56 -4.24 19.42
N LEU A 224 -13.00 -3.03 19.32
CA LEU A 224 -13.06 -2.21 18.12
C LEU A 224 -12.14 -2.71 17.01
N ARG A 225 -11.42 -3.82 17.19
CA ARG A 225 -10.61 -4.40 16.14
C ARG A 225 -11.46 -5.05 15.06
N ARG A 226 -11.19 -4.67 13.81
CA ARG A 226 -11.94 -5.16 12.66
C ARG A 226 -11.61 -6.65 12.42
N ARG A 227 -12.63 -7.51 12.50
CA ARG A 227 -12.55 -8.95 12.23
C ARG A 227 -12.64 -9.22 10.72
N GLY A 228 -12.18 -10.38 10.27
CA GLY A 228 -12.22 -10.78 8.85
C GLY A 228 -10.90 -10.64 8.11
N VAL A 229 -9.79 -11.13 8.68
CA VAL A 229 -8.54 -11.35 7.93
C VAL A 229 -8.63 -12.62 7.09
N ILE A 230 -9.27 -13.67 7.62
CA ILE A 230 -9.42 -14.98 6.95
C ILE A 230 -10.14 -14.86 5.60
N PRO A 231 -11.32 -14.20 5.47
CA PRO A 231 -11.97 -14.02 4.17
C PRO A 231 -11.09 -13.26 3.18
N THR A 232 -10.28 -12.32 3.65
CA THR A 232 -9.38 -11.57 2.78
C THR A 232 -8.18 -12.39 2.33
N LEU A 233 -7.63 -13.25 3.19
CA LEU A 233 -6.61 -14.23 2.78
C LEU A 233 -7.15 -15.19 1.71
N ALA A 234 -8.41 -15.64 1.84
CA ALA A 234 -9.06 -16.46 0.82
C ALA A 234 -9.21 -15.71 -0.51
N SER A 235 -9.62 -14.44 -0.48
CA SER A 235 -9.68 -13.59 -1.68
C SER A 235 -8.29 -13.29 -2.26
N LEU A 236 -7.24 -13.26 -1.46
CA LEU A 236 -5.88 -13.13 -1.98
C LEU A 236 -5.44 -14.40 -2.71
N GLY A 237 -5.94 -15.56 -2.28
CA GLY A 237 -5.81 -16.83 -3.01
C GLY A 237 -6.31 -16.75 -4.45
N THR A 238 -7.42 -16.04 -4.71
CA THR A 238 -7.93 -15.90 -6.08
C THR A 238 -7.01 -15.08 -6.99
N PHE A 239 -6.29 -14.10 -6.44
CA PHE A 239 -5.25 -13.37 -7.19
C PHE A 239 -4.08 -14.30 -7.56
N ILE A 240 -3.63 -15.13 -6.61
CA ILE A 240 -2.55 -16.10 -6.88
C ILE A 240 -2.98 -17.08 -7.98
N THR A 241 -4.20 -17.61 -7.90
CA THR A 241 -4.77 -18.49 -8.92
C THR A 241 -4.79 -17.81 -10.29
N ALA A 242 -5.23 -16.56 -10.36
CA ALA A 242 -5.25 -15.78 -11.61
C ALA A 242 -3.85 -15.52 -12.19
N PHE A 243 -2.87 -15.25 -11.33
CA PHE A 243 -1.48 -15.10 -11.73
C PHE A 243 -0.91 -16.41 -12.29
N ILE A 244 -1.19 -17.56 -11.66
CA ILE A 244 -0.82 -18.89 -12.18
C ILE A 244 -1.46 -19.13 -13.55
N PHE A 245 -2.76 -18.86 -13.69
CA PHE A 245 -3.43 -18.98 -15.00
C PHE A 245 -2.80 -18.09 -16.06
N SER A 246 -2.38 -16.88 -15.70
CA SER A 246 -1.70 -15.97 -16.65
C SER A 246 -0.35 -16.48 -17.09
N ILE A 247 0.40 -17.13 -16.21
CA ILE A 247 1.64 -17.83 -16.59
C ILE A 247 1.29 -18.96 -17.56
N VAL A 248 0.34 -19.83 -17.21
CA VAL A 248 -0.05 -20.96 -18.06
C VAL A 248 -0.49 -20.47 -19.44
N LEU A 249 -1.39 -19.50 -19.52
CA LEU A 249 -1.89 -18.94 -20.78
C LEU A 249 -0.81 -18.22 -21.60
N ALA A 250 0.21 -17.65 -20.95
CA ALA A 250 1.34 -17.04 -21.66
C ALA A 250 2.22 -18.07 -22.37
N PHE A 251 2.26 -19.32 -21.86
CA PHE A 251 3.07 -20.41 -22.40
C PHE A 251 2.26 -21.52 -23.08
N ASP A 252 0.92 -21.45 -23.07
CA ASP A 252 0.08 -22.48 -23.68
C ASP A 252 0.08 -22.34 -25.21
N GLU A 253 0.36 -23.45 -25.89
CA GLU A 253 0.48 -23.55 -27.35
C GLU A 253 -0.89 -23.89 -27.98
N GLU A 254 -1.78 -24.55 -27.24
CA GLU A 254 -3.09 -25.02 -27.74
C GLU A 254 -4.18 -23.94 -27.66
N ALA A 255 -4.04 -22.95 -26.79
CA ALA A 255 -5.00 -21.84 -26.63
C ALA A 255 -5.09 -20.88 -27.84
N GLY A 256 -4.21 -21.03 -28.83
CA GLY A 256 -4.33 -20.38 -30.15
C GLY A 256 -4.09 -18.88 -30.20
N ASN A 257 -3.70 -18.24 -29.09
CA ASN A 257 -3.27 -16.84 -29.02
C ASN A 257 -2.44 -16.60 -27.74
N ARG A 258 -1.19 -17.07 -27.71
CA ARG A 258 -0.25 -16.61 -26.69
C ARG A 258 -0.20 -15.08 -26.72
N THR A 259 -0.45 -14.43 -25.60
CA THR A 259 -0.32 -12.97 -25.48
C THR A 259 0.46 -12.64 -24.22
N GLY A 260 1.47 -11.77 -24.33
CA GLY A 260 2.23 -11.29 -23.17
C GLY A 260 1.46 -10.32 -22.30
N SER A 261 0.42 -9.69 -22.86
CA SER A 261 -0.33 -8.61 -22.24
C SER A 261 -0.98 -8.99 -20.89
N PRO A 262 -1.64 -10.15 -20.73
CA PRO A 262 -2.15 -10.59 -19.43
C PRO A 262 -1.03 -10.77 -18.41
N LEU A 263 0.06 -11.47 -18.77
CA LEU A 263 1.16 -11.74 -17.85
C LEU A 263 1.86 -10.45 -17.40
N THR A 264 2.07 -9.48 -18.30
CA THR A 264 2.63 -8.17 -17.95
C THR A 264 1.74 -7.39 -16.99
N LEU A 265 0.42 -7.39 -17.20
CA LEU A 265 -0.51 -6.75 -16.25
C LEU A 265 -0.47 -7.43 -14.89
N GLY A 266 -0.36 -8.76 -14.87
CA GLY A 266 -0.20 -9.53 -13.65
C GLY A 266 1.01 -9.12 -12.83
N LEU A 267 2.17 -9.13 -13.47
CA LEU A 267 3.42 -8.68 -12.86
C LEU A 267 3.33 -7.22 -12.42
N LEU A 268 2.74 -6.35 -13.23
CA LEU A 268 2.55 -4.95 -12.87
C LEU A 268 1.72 -4.80 -11.59
N TYR A 269 0.72 -5.65 -11.36
CA TYR A 269 -0.16 -5.58 -10.19
C TYR A 269 0.26 -6.48 -9.02
N CYS A 270 1.36 -7.24 -9.11
CA CYS A 270 1.84 -8.10 -8.02
C CYS A 270 2.14 -7.35 -6.71
N TRP A 271 2.41 -6.04 -6.76
CA TRP A 271 2.55 -5.23 -5.55
C TRP A 271 1.24 -5.02 -4.78
N LEU A 272 0.08 -5.16 -5.44
CA LEU A 272 -1.22 -4.91 -4.83
C LEU A 272 -1.56 -5.93 -3.74
N PRO A 273 -1.45 -7.26 -3.96
CA PRO A 273 -1.57 -8.24 -2.88
C PRO A 273 -0.66 -7.97 -1.68
N LEU A 274 0.56 -7.48 -1.91
CA LEU A 274 1.49 -7.10 -0.85
C LEU A 274 0.95 -5.93 -0.03
N LEU A 275 0.46 -4.90 -0.69
CA LEU A 275 -0.18 -3.78 -0.03
C LEU A 275 -1.43 -4.21 0.73
N VAL A 276 -2.26 -5.08 0.13
CA VAL A 276 -3.47 -5.63 0.75
C VAL A 276 -3.09 -6.38 2.04
N ILE A 277 -2.15 -7.33 2.01
CA ILE A 277 -1.78 -8.07 3.23
C ILE A 277 -1.22 -7.15 4.32
N PHE A 278 -0.32 -6.21 3.99
CA PHE A 278 0.24 -5.32 4.99
C PHE A 278 -0.76 -4.32 5.54
N THR A 279 -1.69 -3.79 4.73
CA THR A 279 -2.76 -2.90 5.22
C THR A 279 -3.77 -3.64 6.09
N ILE A 280 -3.97 -4.94 5.87
CA ILE A 280 -4.81 -5.80 6.71
C ILE A 280 -4.12 -6.12 8.03
N ILE A 281 -2.82 -6.44 8.01
CA ILE A 281 -2.05 -6.68 9.23
C ILE A 281 -1.94 -5.38 10.04
N ASP A 282 -1.79 -4.23 9.37
CA ASP A 282 -1.83 -2.89 9.95
C ASP A 282 -3.25 -2.44 10.36
N ARG A 283 -4.20 -3.37 10.55
CA ARG A 283 -5.55 -3.03 11.03
C ARG A 283 -5.57 -2.74 12.52
N ASN A 284 -5.99 -1.52 12.83
CA ASN A 284 -7.00 -1.20 13.85
C ASN A 284 -7.46 0.24 13.64
N PRO A 285 -8.69 0.68 13.98
CA PRO A 285 -9.95 0.06 14.47
C PRO A 285 -11.09 0.03 13.40
N VAL A 286 -12.29 -0.47 13.73
CA VAL A 286 -13.53 -0.40 12.92
C VAL A 286 -13.94 1.05 12.62
N SER A 287 -13.73 1.95 13.59
CA SER A 287 -13.96 3.40 13.44
C SER A 287 -12.78 4.16 14.04
N ALA A 288 -12.01 4.83 13.16
CA ALA A 288 -10.81 5.56 13.53
C ALA A 288 -11.13 6.75 14.43
N ASP A 289 -12.11 7.58 14.04
CA ASP A 289 -12.55 8.73 14.84
C ASP A 289 -13.04 8.29 16.24
N ARG A 290 -13.78 7.18 16.35
CA ARG A 290 -14.23 6.66 17.66
C ARG A 290 -13.05 6.26 18.54
N SER A 291 -12.04 5.60 17.97
CA SER A 291 -10.88 5.17 18.77
C SER A 291 -9.97 6.32 19.13
N ALA A 292 -9.82 7.32 18.26
CA ALA A 292 -9.15 8.58 18.59
C ALA A 292 -9.86 9.27 19.76
N ALA A 293 -11.18 9.41 19.70
CA ALA A 293 -11.97 9.99 20.79
C ALA A 293 -11.82 9.21 22.10
N LEU A 294 -11.90 7.88 22.06
CA LEU A 294 -11.71 7.03 23.25
C LEU A 294 -10.31 7.19 23.85
N MET A 295 -9.26 7.16 23.02
CA MET A 295 -7.89 7.34 23.49
C MET A 295 -7.64 8.75 24.03
N SER A 296 -8.25 9.79 23.45
CA SER A 296 -8.22 11.15 23.97
C SER A 296 -8.90 11.27 25.34
N ARG A 297 -10.07 10.64 25.51
CA ARG A 297 -10.79 10.58 26.80
C ARG A 297 -10.00 9.80 27.85
N TRP A 298 -9.37 8.69 27.45
CA TRP A 298 -8.47 7.92 28.32
C TRP A 298 -7.29 8.76 28.80
N LEU A 299 -6.58 9.44 27.89
CA LEU A 299 -5.46 10.33 28.26
C LEU A 299 -5.88 11.47 29.18
N PHE A 300 -7.07 12.02 28.97
CA PHE A 300 -7.66 13.01 29.85
C PHE A 300 -7.87 12.47 31.28
N ASN A 301 -8.45 11.28 31.41
CA ASN A 301 -8.66 10.64 32.72
C ASN A 301 -7.33 10.29 33.40
N VAL A 302 -6.31 9.88 32.64
CA VAL A 302 -4.96 9.64 33.15
C VAL A 302 -4.32 10.94 33.67
N ASP A 303 -4.48 12.05 32.97
CA ASP A 303 -4.00 13.36 33.44
C ASP A 303 -4.78 13.85 34.68
N ALA A 304 -6.07 13.54 34.78
CA ALA A 304 -6.86 13.81 35.98
C ALA A 304 -6.34 13.03 37.22
N VAL A 305 -5.93 11.78 37.03
CA VAL A 305 -5.25 11.00 38.08
C VAL A 305 -3.92 11.67 38.43
N LEU A 306 -3.07 11.94 37.44
CA LEU A 306 -1.75 12.55 37.65
C LEU A 306 -1.82 13.90 38.39
N THR A 307 -2.80 14.74 38.06
CA THR A 307 -3.01 16.03 38.73
C THR A 307 -3.50 15.85 40.16
N SER A 308 -4.36 14.86 40.41
CA SER A 308 -4.84 14.53 41.76
C SER A 308 -3.71 14.00 42.65
N VAL A 309 -2.81 13.17 42.11
CA VAL A 309 -1.60 12.71 42.81
C VAL A 309 -0.67 13.87 43.16
N ARG A 310 -0.42 14.78 42.20
CA ARG A 310 0.40 15.98 42.46
C ARG A 310 -0.19 16.86 43.56
N ALA A 311 -1.51 16.97 43.62
CA ALA A 311 -2.19 17.73 44.66
C ALA A 311 -2.15 17.03 46.04
N ALA A 312 -2.13 15.70 46.08
CA ALA A 312 -2.02 14.91 47.30
C ALA A 312 -0.61 14.96 47.92
N GLY A 313 0.43 15.15 47.10
CA GLY A 313 1.81 15.24 47.57
C GLY A 313 2.34 13.89 48.06
N ALA A 314 2.93 13.86 49.26
CA ALA A 314 3.56 12.65 49.80
C ALA A 314 2.56 11.64 50.38
N ASP A 315 1.35 12.07 50.76
CA ASP A 315 0.33 11.19 51.33
C ASP A 315 -0.77 10.88 50.31
N LEU A 316 -0.59 9.76 49.59
CA LEU A 316 -1.52 9.30 48.56
C LEU A 316 -2.88 8.85 49.12
N ASN A 317 -3.00 8.62 50.43
CA ASN A 317 -4.28 8.30 51.05
C ASN A 317 -5.24 9.50 51.07
N ASN A 318 -4.69 10.72 51.00
CA ASN A 318 -5.48 11.97 50.90
C ASN A 318 -5.80 12.35 49.46
N MET A 319 -5.50 11.48 48.49
CA MET A 319 -5.81 11.74 47.09
C MET A 319 -7.32 11.89 46.90
N ARG A 320 -7.72 13.08 46.42
CA ARG A 320 -9.12 13.34 46.05
C ARG A 320 -9.49 12.49 44.84
N VAL A 321 -10.76 12.11 44.76
CA VAL A 321 -11.30 11.41 43.58
C VAL A 321 -11.03 12.28 42.34
N PRO A 322 -10.34 11.73 41.33
CA PRO A 322 -10.09 12.46 40.09
C PRO A 322 -11.39 12.97 39.49
N VAL A 323 -11.37 14.19 38.97
CA VAL A 323 -12.51 14.68 38.21
C VAL A 323 -12.47 13.98 36.86
N TRP A 324 -13.39 13.05 36.63
CA TRP A 324 -13.47 12.26 35.41
C TRP A 324 -13.93 13.10 34.21
N TRP A 325 -13.71 12.57 33.01
CA TRP A 325 -14.26 13.15 31.79
C TRP A 325 -15.80 13.16 31.82
N SER A 326 -16.40 14.26 31.35
CA SER A 326 -17.85 14.38 31.19
C SER A 326 -18.19 15.27 29.99
N HIS A 327 -19.38 15.07 29.41
CA HIS A 327 -19.85 15.80 28.21
C HIS A 327 -19.96 17.31 28.43
N SER A 328 -20.15 17.75 29.68
CA SER A 328 -20.38 19.16 30.04
C SER A 328 -19.10 19.97 30.22
N ARG A 329 -17.92 19.40 29.94
CA ARG A 329 -16.64 20.09 30.17
C ARG A 329 -16.29 21.11 29.08
N PRO A 330 -15.53 22.17 29.44
CA PRO A 330 -14.99 23.12 28.47
C PRO A 330 -14.10 22.41 27.44
N GLN A 331 -14.30 22.74 26.17
CA GLN A 331 -13.60 22.10 25.04
C GLN A 331 -12.08 22.35 25.06
N ASP A 332 -11.62 23.42 25.73
CA ASP A 332 -10.21 23.83 25.73
C ASP A 332 -9.27 22.88 26.49
N ASP A 333 -9.72 22.27 27.60
CA ASP A 333 -8.92 21.26 28.31
C ASP A 333 -8.78 19.96 27.49
N LEU A 334 -9.76 19.66 26.64
CA LEU A 334 -9.77 18.46 25.81
C LEU A 334 -8.82 18.58 24.60
N ARG A 335 -8.65 19.79 24.06
CA ARG A 335 -7.81 20.07 22.87
C ARG A 335 -6.35 19.63 23.05
N VAL A 336 -5.84 19.64 24.27
CA VAL A 336 -4.46 19.20 24.57
C VAL A 336 -4.28 17.69 24.33
N PHE A 337 -5.35 16.91 24.53
CA PHE A 337 -5.36 15.46 24.40
C PHE A 337 -6.03 14.97 23.12
N GLU A 338 -6.45 15.89 22.25
CA GLU A 338 -7.14 15.57 21.00
C GLU A 338 -6.16 14.87 20.04
N ILE A 339 -6.43 13.58 19.81
CA ILE A 339 -5.71 12.77 18.83
C ILE A 339 -6.27 13.13 17.46
N GLN A 340 -5.38 13.40 16.53
CA GLN A 340 -5.74 13.90 15.21
C GLN A 340 -6.08 12.74 14.27
N GLU A 341 -5.86 12.95 12.97
CA GLU A 341 -6.25 12.00 11.94
C GLU A 341 -5.50 10.68 12.02
N PHE A 342 -6.17 9.61 11.61
CA PHE A 342 -5.56 8.31 11.41
C PHE A 342 -4.64 8.33 10.19
N ILE A 343 -3.37 7.98 10.42
CA ILE A 343 -2.32 7.96 9.40
C ILE A 343 -1.91 6.54 8.99
N GLY A 344 -2.36 5.53 9.76
CA GLY A 344 -2.11 4.13 9.47
C GLY A 344 -2.55 3.70 8.07
N GLN A 345 -2.11 2.52 7.65
CA GLN A 345 -2.41 1.93 6.35
C GLN A 345 -1.93 2.76 5.15
N GLY A 346 -0.97 3.67 5.35
CA GLY A 346 -0.49 4.56 4.28
C GLY A 346 -1.53 5.58 3.79
N ARG A 347 -2.57 5.86 4.59
CA ARG A 347 -3.64 6.82 4.23
C ARG A 347 -3.15 8.26 4.18
N LYS A 348 -2.18 8.61 5.03
CA LYS A 348 -1.51 9.91 5.04
C LYS A 348 0.00 9.69 5.03
N ILE A 349 0.68 10.41 4.15
CA ILE A 349 2.12 10.29 3.96
C ILE A 349 2.81 11.12 5.05
N LYS A 350 3.02 10.51 6.24
CA LYS A 350 3.68 11.15 7.38
C LYS A 350 4.40 10.12 8.23
N TYR A 351 5.61 10.44 8.68
CA TYR A 351 6.34 9.58 9.60
C TYR A 351 5.69 9.57 10.99
N CYS A 352 5.40 8.38 11.53
CA CYS A 352 5.10 8.17 12.94
C CYS A 352 5.96 7.04 13.50
N GLY A 353 6.69 7.34 14.56
CA GLY A 353 7.59 6.40 15.22
C GLY A 353 7.36 6.35 16.73
N LEU A 354 6.14 6.59 17.20
CA LEU A 354 5.81 6.63 18.63
C LEU A 354 6.29 5.37 19.35
N ALA A 355 5.94 4.19 18.84
CA ALA A 355 6.27 2.94 19.50
C ALA A 355 7.78 2.70 19.52
N ASP A 356 8.49 2.99 18.42
CA ASP A 356 9.95 2.87 18.38
C ASP A 356 10.63 3.84 19.36
N ALA A 357 10.19 5.11 19.41
CA ALA A 357 10.70 6.12 20.34
C ALA A 357 10.46 5.71 21.80
N MET A 358 9.25 5.24 22.12
CA MET A 358 8.87 4.79 23.46
C MET A 358 9.69 3.55 23.89
N ILE A 359 9.76 2.53 23.03
CA ILE A 359 10.48 1.29 23.32
C ILE A 359 11.98 1.54 23.53
N ARG A 360 12.60 2.43 22.73
CA ARG A 360 13.99 2.83 22.95
C ARG A 360 14.19 3.44 24.32
N THR A 361 13.36 4.43 24.68
CA THR A 361 13.46 5.11 25.98
C THR A 361 13.28 4.12 27.14
N VAL A 362 12.25 3.27 27.08
CA VAL A 362 11.98 2.25 28.11
C VAL A 362 13.12 1.25 28.24
N ARG A 363 13.68 0.78 27.12
CA ARG A 363 14.82 -0.15 27.15
C ARG A 363 16.04 0.46 27.81
N THR A 364 16.36 1.72 27.49
CA THR A 364 17.47 2.44 28.13
C THR A 364 17.26 2.63 29.63
N LEU A 365 16.02 2.85 30.08
CA LEU A 365 15.67 2.93 31.50
C LEU A 365 15.84 1.57 32.20
N GLN A 366 15.39 0.48 31.56
CA GLN A 366 15.55 -0.89 32.04
C GLN A 366 17.02 -1.29 32.16
N GLU A 367 17.85 -1.01 31.15
CA GLU A 367 19.29 -1.30 31.14
C GLU A 367 20.03 -0.55 32.27
N ARG A 368 19.61 0.68 32.56
CA ARG A 368 20.16 1.48 33.67
C ARG A 368 19.63 1.08 35.04
N LYS A 369 18.76 0.06 35.13
CA LYS A 369 18.06 -0.36 36.35
C LYS A 369 17.37 0.81 37.07
N ARG A 370 16.84 1.76 36.30
CA ARG A 370 16.04 2.89 36.79
C ARG A 370 14.60 2.70 36.32
N PRO A 371 13.83 1.78 36.95
CA PRO A 371 12.41 1.66 36.63
C PRO A 371 11.71 2.99 36.92
N LEU A 372 10.66 3.28 36.15
CA LEU A 372 9.79 4.42 36.44
C LEU A 372 9.14 4.18 37.79
N GLY A 373 9.54 4.96 38.80
CA GLY A 373 9.14 4.77 40.18
C GLY A 373 7.91 5.58 40.57
N ASN A 374 7.83 5.94 41.86
CA ASN A 374 6.83 6.86 42.41
C ASN A 374 7.15 8.33 42.13
N ASN A 375 8.34 8.63 41.58
CA ASN A 375 8.75 9.99 41.29
C ASN A 375 8.09 10.49 39.98
N LEU A 376 7.11 11.39 40.12
CA LEU A 376 6.36 11.95 38.99
C LEU A 376 7.23 12.71 37.98
N ASP A 377 8.36 13.26 38.41
CA ASP A 377 9.29 13.95 37.50
C ASP A 377 10.01 12.99 36.55
N GLU A 378 10.13 11.70 36.91
CA GLU A 378 10.72 10.69 36.02
C GLU A 378 9.86 10.45 34.79
N TYR A 379 8.53 10.45 34.95
CA TYR A 379 7.60 10.33 33.83
C TYR A 379 7.70 11.54 32.89
N ARG A 380 7.86 12.74 33.45
CA ARG A 380 8.07 13.97 32.66
C ARG A 380 9.39 13.91 31.87
N ARG A 381 10.50 13.52 32.52
CA ARG A 381 11.80 13.36 31.85
C ARG A 381 11.77 12.28 30.76
N CYS A 382 11.07 11.17 31.03
CA CYS A 382 10.86 10.11 30.05
C CYS A 382 10.06 10.63 28.85
N ALA A 383 8.97 11.38 29.07
CA ALA A 383 8.18 12.00 28.02
C ALA A 383 8.99 12.99 27.17
N GLN A 384 9.84 13.83 27.78
CA GLN A 384 10.76 14.72 27.06
C GLN A 384 11.75 13.94 26.19
N THR A 385 12.24 12.80 26.68
CA THR A 385 13.15 11.91 25.93
C THR A 385 12.43 11.24 24.75
N VAL A 386 11.17 10.82 24.92
CA VAL A 386 10.35 10.31 23.82
C VAL A 386 10.12 11.39 22.77
N LEU A 387 9.78 12.61 23.19
CA LEU A 387 9.57 13.75 22.29
C LEU A 387 10.85 14.12 21.53
N SER A 388 12.02 14.09 22.18
CA SER A 388 13.30 14.36 21.52
C SER A 388 13.63 13.30 20.45
N HIS A 389 13.37 12.01 20.72
CA HIS A 389 13.48 10.95 19.71
C HIS A 389 12.49 11.14 18.55
N LEU A 390 11.25 11.57 18.85
CA LEU A 390 10.24 11.85 17.84
C LEU A 390 10.55 13.06 16.98
N ASN A 391 11.26 14.06 17.49
CA ASN A 391 11.71 15.22 16.73
C ASN A 391 13.05 14.98 16.02
N GLY A 392 13.86 14.05 16.54
CA GLY A 392 15.18 13.70 16.01
C GLY A 392 15.17 12.96 14.67
N THR A 393 16.30 12.35 14.34
CA THR A 393 16.47 11.61 13.07
C THR A 393 15.63 10.33 13.04
N ARG A 394 15.22 9.92 11.84
CA ARG A 394 14.53 8.64 11.66
C ARG A 394 15.49 7.50 11.96
N PRO A 395 15.04 6.43 12.61
CA PRO A 395 15.89 5.29 12.92
C PRO A 395 16.34 4.57 11.64
N ALA A 396 17.55 3.96 11.66
CA ALA A 396 18.08 3.18 10.52
C ALA A 396 17.09 2.11 10.01
N GLN A 397 16.31 1.53 10.92
CA GLN A 397 15.30 0.52 10.60
C GLN A 397 14.18 1.06 9.69
N TRP A 398 13.86 2.35 9.79
CA TRP A 398 12.89 2.99 8.91
C TRP A 398 13.44 3.11 7.49
N TRP A 399 14.72 3.48 7.33
CA TRP A 399 15.39 3.55 6.02
C TRP A 399 15.46 2.19 5.33
N ILE A 400 15.77 1.13 6.08
CA ILE A 400 15.71 -0.25 5.58
C ILE A 400 14.29 -0.58 5.11
N THR A 401 13.27 -0.20 5.88
CA THR A 401 11.87 -0.43 5.51
C THR A 401 11.49 0.32 4.23
N ALA A 402 11.94 1.56 4.08
CA ALA A 402 11.72 2.35 2.87
C ALA A 402 12.39 1.71 1.65
N ALA A 403 13.64 1.26 1.77
CA ALA A 403 14.38 0.59 0.70
C ALA A 403 13.73 -0.74 0.29
N VAL A 404 13.32 -1.57 1.26
CA VAL A 404 12.59 -2.81 0.99
C VAL A 404 11.27 -2.53 0.27
N SER A 405 10.53 -1.50 0.69
CA SER A 405 9.26 -1.14 0.07
C SER A 405 9.44 -0.66 -1.38
N LEU A 406 10.48 0.14 -1.65
CA LEU A 406 10.85 0.51 -3.02
C LEU A 406 11.22 -0.73 -3.83
N PHE A 407 12.08 -1.59 -3.30
CA PHE A 407 12.49 -2.82 -3.98
C PHE A 407 11.27 -3.66 -4.37
N LEU A 408 10.34 -3.91 -3.45
CA LEU A 408 9.15 -4.73 -3.73
C LEU A 408 8.31 -4.18 -4.88
N VAL A 409 8.10 -2.86 -4.96
CA VAL A 409 7.31 -2.28 -6.06
C VAL A 409 8.12 -2.18 -7.35
N ALA A 410 9.34 -1.65 -7.27
CA ALA A 410 10.20 -1.45 -8.43
C ALA A 410 10.57 -2.76 -9.09
N PHE A 411 10.73 -3.84 -8.31
CA PHE A 411 10.98 -5.18 -8.82
C PHE A 411 9.83 -5.67 -9.69
N GLU A 412 8.59 -5.59 -9.21
CA GLU A 412 7.40 -6.00 -9.98
C GLU A 412 7.22 -5.17 -11.26
N VAL A 413 7.37 -3.84 -11.16
CA VAL A 413 7.35 -2.95 -12.34
C VAL A 413 8.47 -3.31 -13.32
N THR A 414 9.64 -3.69 -12.83
CA THR A 414 10.77 -4.12 -13.66
C THR A 414 10.50 -5.47 -14.32
N MET A 415 9.89 -6.44 -13.63
CA MET A 415 9.53 -7.73 -14.24
C MET A 415 8.50 -7.55 -15.34
N ALA A 416 7.50 -6.69 -15.13
CA ALA A 416 6.54 -6.30 -16.16
C ALA A 416 7.24 -5.60 -17.35
N PHE A 417 8.18 -4.70 -17.05
CA PHE A 417 8.99 -4.02 -18.07
C PHE A 417 9.82 -5.00 -18.90
N VAL A 418 10.47 -5.98 -18.28
CA VAL A 418 11.29 -6.99 -18.97
C VAL A 418 10.44 -7.73 -20.01
N ILE A 419 9.23 -8.17 -19.66
CA ILE A 419 8.32 -8.81 -20.61
C ILE A 419 7.95 -7.86 -21.74
N ALA A 420 7.50 -6.64 -21.43
CA ALA A 420 7.08 -5.67 -22.44
C ALA A 420 8.23 -5.25 -23.38
N PHE A 421 9.46 -5.12 -22.87
CA PHE A 421 10.65 -4.70 -23.61
C PHE A 421 11.24 -5.82 -24.49
N HIS A 422 11.10 -7.07 -24.06
CA HIS A 422 11.51 -8.24 -24.84
C HIS A 422 10.42 -8.76 -25.78
N THR A 423 9.21 -8.21 -25.73
CA THR A 423 8.16 -8.48 -26.73
C THR A 423 8.49 -7.70 -28.03
N PRO A 424 8.71 -8.39 -29.17
CA PRO A 424 8.95 -7.76 -30.47
C PRO A 424 7.77 -6.86 -30.84
N THR A 425 8.04 -5.83 -31.64
CA THR A 425 7.11 -4.76 -32.07
C THR A 425 6.75 -3.71 -31.02
N PHE A 426 6.60 -4.01 -29.71
CA PHE A 426 6.08 -2.98 -28.78
C PHE A 426 7.13 -2.07 -28.13
N GLY A 427 8.41 -2.49 -28.09
CA GLY A 427 9.59 -1.65 -27.79
C GLY A 427 9.48 -0.68 -26.60
N LEU A 428 10.38 0.30 -26.52
CA LEU A 428 10.34 1.42 -25.55
C LEU A 428 9.30 2.50 -25.90
N GLY A 429 8.69 2.41 -27.07
CA GLY A 429 7.84 3.45 -27.66
C GLY A 429 6.64 3.86 -26.84
N CYS A 430 5.89 2.88 -26.35
CA CYS A 430 4.64 3.13 -25.65
C CYS A 430 4.42 2.19 -24.47
N TRP A 431 4.41 0.87 -24.70
CA TRP A 431 4.00 -0.06 -23.67
C TRP A 431 5.03 -0.17 -22.54
N SER A 432 6.28 -0.53 -22.86
CA SER A 432 7.33 -0.62 -21.85
C SER A 432 7.79 0.75 -21.34
N GLY A 433 7.77 1.78 -22.19
CA GLY A 433 7.99 3.18 -21.78
C GLY A 433 6.92 3.68 -20.80
N GLY A 434 5.67 3.25 -20.97
CA GLY A 434 4.59 3.54 -20.04
C GLY A 434 4.79 2.90 -18.67
N LEU A 435 5.34 1.70 -18.60
CA LEU A 435 5.72 1.06 -17.32
C LEU A 435 6.82 1.84 -16.61
N ILE A 436 7.84 2.32 -17.35
CA ILE A 436 8.90 3.19 -16.81
C ILE A 436 8.29 4.49 -16.29
N LEU A 437 7.41 5.14 -17.06
CA LEU A 437 6.77 6.39 -16.67
C LEU A 437 5.95 6.23 -15.37
N TYR A 438 5.20 5.12 -15.23
CA TYR A 438 4.52 4.79 -13.98
C TYR A 438 5.52 4.62 -12.82
N GLY A 439 6.59 3.86 -13.03
CA GLY A 439 7.64 3.65 -12.03
C GLY A 439 8.29 4.96 -11.57
N LEU A 440 8.56 5.88 -12.49
CA LEU A 440 9.11 7.20 -12.19
C LEU A 440 8.11 8.08 -11.42
N LEU A 441 6.89 8.24 -11.95
CA LEU A 441 5.85 9.08 -11.33
C LEU A 441 5.53 8.61 -9.90
N SER A 442 5.38 7.30 -9.70
CA SER A 442 5.07 6.73 -8.38
C SER A 442 6.20 6.91 -7.36
N THR A 443 7.45 7.00 -7.83
CA THR A 443 8.66 7.11 -6.98
C THR A 443 8.91 8.54 -6.50
N LEU A 444 8.39 9.56 -7.19
CA LEU A 444 8.59 10.97 -6.80
C LEU A 444 8.08 11.26 -5.37
N THR A 445 6.89 10.78 -5.04
CA THR A 445 6.31 10.90 -3.69
C THR A 445 7.18 10.19 -2.63
N TRP A 446 7.76 9.04 -2.99
CA TRP A 446 8.64 8.28 -2.10
C TRP A 446 9.94 9.02 -1.83
N VAL A 447 10.60 9.54 -2.87
CA VAL A 447 11.81 10.37 -2.75
C VAL A 447 11.54 11.61 -1.91
N TYR A 448 10.41 12.30 -2.15
CA TYR A 448 10.03 13.45 -1.34
C TYR A 448 9.91 13.09 0.14
N HIS A 449 9.30 11.94 0.45
CA HIS A 449 9.17 11.48 1.83
C HIS A 449 10.50 11.04 2.45
N LEU A 450 11.51 10.63 1.68
CA LEU A 450 12.86 10.42 2.23
C LEU A 450 13.46 11.71 2.80
N VAL A 451 13.27 12.82 2.09
CA VAL A 451 13.83 14.13 2.47
C VAL A 451 13.03 14.77 3.61
N PHE A 452 11.69 14.73 3.53
CA PHE A 452 10.83 15.44 4.46
C PHE A 452 10.14 14.51 5.46
N LYS A 453 10.45 14.69 6.75
CA LYS A 453 9.86 13.90 7.86
C LYS A 453 8.36 14.09 8.00
N ASN A 454 7.95 15.35 8.02
CA ASN A 454 6.58 15.80 8.19
C ASN A 454 6.28 16.74 7.04
N PRO A 455 5.71 16.23 5.94
CA PRO A 455 5.35 17.10 4.83
C PRO A 455 4.25 18.05 5.32
N GLY A 456 4.54 19.35 5.28
CA GLY A 456 3.54 20.39 5.54
C GLY A 456 2.41 20.33 4.52
N LYS A 457 1.44 21.25 4.61
CA LYS A 457 0.27 21.26 3.70
C LYS A 457 0.69 21.29 2.22
N TRP A 458 1.68 22.11 1.87
CA TRP A 458 2.22 22.18 0.50
C TRP A 458 2.88 20.88 0.04
N GLY A 459 3.67 20.23 0.91
CA GLY A 459 4.29 18.94 0.59
C GLY A 459 3.26 17.84 0.34
N GLN A 460 2.19 17.83 1.13
CA GLN A 460 1.08 16.89 0.94
C GLN A 460 0.33 17.13 -0.37
N ILE A 461 0.15 18.40 -0.78
CA ILE A 461 -0.44 18.76 -2.08
C ILE A 461 0.44 18.25 -3.22
N ILE A 462 1.75 18.53 -3.18
CA ILE A 462 2.70 18.08 -4.20
C ILE A 462 2.68 16.54 -4.34
N CYS A 463 2.76 15.82 -3.22
CA CYS A 463 2.67 14.35 -3.21
C CYS A 463 1.34 13.85 -3.79
N SER A 464 0.22 14.48 -3.42
CA SER A 464 -1.10 14.10 -3.93
C SER A 464 -1.22 14.33 -5.43
N THR A 465 -0.62 15.41 -5.96
CA THR A 465 -0.58 15.70 -7.39
C THR A 465 0.19 14.64 -8.18
N PHE A 466 1.40 14.25 -7.72
CA PHE A 466 2.15 13.18 -8.38
C PHE A 466 1.43 11.83 -8.28
N ASN A 467 0.85 11.53 -7.12
CA ASN A 467 0.04 10.32 -6.95
C ASN A 467 -1.17 10.31 -7.89
N PHE A 468 -1.78 11.47 -8.16
CA PHE A 468 -2.88 11.60 -9.11
C PHE A 468 -2.44 11.31 -10.54
N PHE A 469 -1.31 11.86 -10.96
CA PHE A 469 -0.76 11.56 -12.28
C PHE A 469 -0.35 10.09 -12.42
N ALA A 470 0.29 9.51 -11.40
CA ALA A 470 0.65 8.10 -11.40
C ALA A 470 -0.59 7.18 -11.45
N LEU A 471 -1.62 7.48 -10.65
CA LEU A 471 -2.89 6.75 -10.66
C LEU A 471 -3.61 6.87 -12.02
N GLY A 472 -3.73 8.09 -12.54
CA GLY A 472 -4.30 8.34 -13.85
C GLY A 472 -3.54 7.57 -14.94
N TRP A 473 -2.22 7.55 -14.86
CA TRP A 473 -1.37 6.86 -15.82
C TRP A 473 -1.52 5.33 -15.77
N ILE A 474 -1.52 4.70 -14.59
CA ILE A 474 -1.72 3.23 -14.50
C ILE A 474 -3.11 2.81 -14.98
N ILE A 475 -4.14 3.64 -14.76
CA ILE A 475 -5.49 3.40 -15.29
C ILE A 475 -5.47 3.50 -16.82
N THR A 476 -4.89 4.56 -17.38
CA THR A 476 -4.78 4.74 -18.83
C THR A 476 -3.98 3.61 -19.48
N LEU A 477 -2.84 3.23 -18.88
CA LEU A 477 -2.02 2.12 -19.34
C LEU A 477 -2.83 0.83 -19.39
N THR A 478 -3.59 0.52 -18.34
CA THR A 478 -4.45 -0.67 -18.28
C THR A 478 -5.54 -0.62 -19.34
N GLY A 479 -6.20 0.52 -19.50
CA GLY A 479 -7.20 0.73 -20.57
C GLY A 479 -6.61 0.51 -21.96
N PHE A 480 -5.40 1.02 -22.23
CA PHE A 480 -4.71 0.82 -23.50
C PHE A 480 -4.26 -0.62 -23.72
N VAL A 481 -3.83 -1.35 -22.69
CA VAL A 481 -3.56 -2.79 -22.83
C VAL A 481 -4.84 -3.55 -23.20
N LEU A 482 -5.96 -3.27 -22.52
CA LEU A 482 -7.23 -3.96 -22.72
C LEU A 482 -7.87 -3.66 -24.08
N ALA A 483 -7.79 -2.41 -24.53
CA ALA A 483 -8.38 -1.96 -25.78
C ALA A 483 -7.47 -2.14 -27.01
N GLY A 484 -6.19 -2.49 -26.82
CA GLY A 484 -5.22 -2.53 -27.92
C GLY A 484 -4.68 -1.17 -28.33
N GLY A 485 -4.78 -0.14 -27.48
CA GLY A 485 -4.30 1.22 -27.77
C GLY A 485 -2.80 1.31 -28.07
N PHE A 486 -2.02 0.27 -27.72
CA PHE A 486 -0.60 0.17 -28.07
C PHE A 486 -0.33 -0.44 -29.45
N ARG A 487 -1.35 -0.92 -30.16
CA ARG A 487 -1.25 -1.48 -31.52
C ARG A 487 -1.47 -0.39 -32.57
N THR A 488 -0.65 0.65 -32.50
CA THR A 488 -0.63 1.76 -33.47
C THR A 488 0.64 1.67 -34.29
N CYS A 489 0.63 2.20 -35.52
CA CYS A 489 1.87 2.34 -36.30
C CYS A 489 2.96 3.05 -35.47
N TRP A 490 2.60 4.11 -34.75
CA TRP A 490 3.53 4.83 -33.88
C TRP A 490 4.16 3.90 -32.85
N CYS A 491 3.35 3.30 -31.97
CA CYS A 491 3.84 2.47 -30.87
C CYS A 491 4.61 1.24 -31.34
N SER A 492 4.21 0.66 -32.48
CA SER A 492 4.88 -0.51 -33.05
C SER A 492 6.21 -0.19 -33.74
N THR A 493 6.44 1.06 -34.16
CA THR A 493 7.65 1.44 -34.91
C THR A 493 8.48 2.53 -34.22
N VAL A 494 8.19 2.95 -32.98
CA VAL A 494 8.96 4.02 -32.32
C VAL A 494 10.46 3.69 -32.28
N GLN A 495 11.28 4.64 -32.74
CA GLN A 495 12.73 4.54 -32.92
C GLN A 495 13.53 5.11 -31.73
N LEU A 496 13.05 4.98 -30.48
CA LEU A 496 13.69 5.64 -29.32
C LEU A 496 15.15 5.23 -29.08
N ILE A 497 15.62 4.11 -29.66
CA ILE A 497 17.04 3.70 -29.63
C ILE A 497 17.46 3.19 -31.03
N TYR A 498 17.47 4.10 -32.01
CA TYR A 498 18.12 3.88 -33.30
C TYR A 498 19.66 3.85 -33.16
N PRO A 499 20.42 3.01 -33.89
CA PRO A 499 19.99 2.07 -34.95
C PRO A 499 19.73 0.63 -34.48
N HIS A 500 19.91 0.31 -33.20
CA HIS A 500 19.99 -1.09 -32.77
C HIS A 500 18.70 -1.68 -32.17
N TRP A 501 17.70 -0.87 -31.77
CA TRP A 501 16.54 -1.38 -31.01
C TRP A 501 15.22 -0.73 -31.47
N GLY A 502 14.51 -1.40 -32.38
CA GLY A 502 13.14 -1.03 -32.79
C GLY A 502 13.04 -0.43 -34.19
N GLY A 503 11.94 0.25 -34.49
CA GLY A 503 11.72 0.88 -35.80
C GLY A 503 10.81 0.12 -36.78
N TYR A 504 10.33 -1.06 -36.39
CA TYR A 504 9.68 -1.98 -37.31
C TYR A 504 8.44 -2.65 -36.74
N MET A 505 7.42 -2.80 -37.58
CA MET A 505 6.18 -3.50 -37.28
C MET A 505 6.14 -4.83 -38.04
N MET A 506 5.76 -5.90 -37.35
CA MET A 506 5.63 -7.24 -37.94
C MET A 506 4.17 -7.71 -37.86
N PHE A 507 3.76 -8.54 -38.82
CA PHE A 507 2.40 -9.07 -38.93
C PHE A 507 2.28 -10.54 -38.49
N LYS A 508 3.32 -11.07 -37.83
CA LYS A 508 3.40 -12.48 -37.48
C LYS A 508 2.65 -12.76 -36.17
N SER A 509 2.17 -13.99 -36.03
CA SER A 509 1.52 -14.45 -34.81
C SER A 509 2.51 -14.51 -33.66
N PHE A 510 2.00 -14.57 -32.44
CA PHE A 510 2.84 -14.68 -31.26
C PHE A 510 3.68 -15.97 -31.25
N ASP A 511 3.15 -17.09 -31.78
CA ASP A 511 3.89 -18.35 -31.89
C ASP A 511 5.13 -18.23 -32.77
N TYR A 512 5.05 -17.40 -33.82
CA TYR A 512 6.20 -17.08 -34.64
C TYR A 512 7.26 -16.36 -33.83
N TYR A 513 6.87 -15.39 -32.99
CA TYR A 513 7.82 -14.70 -32.13
C TYR A 513 8.48 -15.67 -31.15
N PHE A 514 7.69 -16.53 -30.50
CA PHE A 514 8.22 -17.47 -29.51
C PHE A 514 9.24 -18.45 -30.10
N LYS A 515 9.01 -18.94 -31.32
CA LYS A 515 9.92 -19.87 -31.99
C LYS A 515 11.17 -19.20 -32.58
N ASN A 516 11.03 -17.98 -33.09
CA ASN A 516 12.08 -17.33 -33.86
C ASN A 516 12.83 -16.22 -33.10
N PHE A 517 12.45 -15.91 -31.86
CA PHE A 517 13.07 -14.88 -31.04
C PHE A 517 13.45 -15.39 -29.64
N GLU A 518 14.51 -14.82 -29.07
CA GLU A 518 14.99 -15.12 -27.71
C GLU A 518 14.10 -14.53 -26.59
N MET A 519 12.81 -14.86 -26.59
CA MET A 519 11.86 -14.30 -25.62
C MET A 519 11.58 -15.20 -24.42
N ASP A 520 11.77 -16.50 -24.59
CA ASP A 520 11.47 -17.54 -23.61
C ASP A 520 12.22 -17.34 -22.30
N VAL A 521 13.53 -17.16 -22.36
CA VAL A 521 14.40 -17.00 -21.18
C VAL A 521 14.00 -15.77 -20.34
N PRO A 522 13.94 -14.53 -20.87
CA PRO A 522 13.58 -13.37 -20.06
C PRO A 522 12.14 -13.45 -19.51
N TRP A 523 11.22 -14.06 -20.24
CA TRP A 523 9.84 -14.23 -19.77
C TRP A 523 9.72 -15.25 -18.65
N ILE A 524 10.40 -16.39 -18.76
CA ILE A 524 10.45 -17.40 -17.71
C ILE A 524 11.06 -16.79 -16.44
N ILE A 525 12.20 -16.11 -16.57
CA ILE A 525 12.86 -15.44 -15.44
C ILE A 525 11.91 -14.42 -14.79
N ALA A 526 11.30 -13.54 -15.59
CA ALA A 526 10.39 -12.51 -15.08
C ALA A 526 9.16 -13.10 -14.37
N SER A 527 8.58 -14.17 -14.94
CA SER A 527 7.41 -14.85 -14.37
C SER A 527 7.73 -15.56 -13.06
N VAL A 528 8.82 -16.32 -13.03
CA VAL A 528 9.25 -17.06 -11.84
C VAL A 528 9.61 -16.10 -10.72
N LEU A 529 10.42 -15.08 -11.01
CA LEU A 529 10.87 -14.13 -10.02
C LEU A 529 9.72 -13.23 -9.52
N GLY A 530 8.90 -12.70 -10.42
CA GLY A 530 7.74 -11.86 -10.08
C GLY A 530 6.60 -12.62 -9.41
N GLY A 531 6.59 -13.96 -9.47
CA GLY A 531 5.71 -14.78 -8.62
C GLY A 531 6.32 -15.10 -7.25
N LEU A 532 7.61 -15.46 -7.23
CA LEU A 532 8.28 -15.96 -6.02
C LEU A 532 8.45 -14.88 -4.95
N VAL A 533 8.87 -13.67 -5.33
CA VAL A 533 9.08 -12.56 -4.39
C VAL A 533 7.79 -12.20 -3.63
N PRO A 534 6.65 -11.90 -4.29
CA PRO A 534 5.43 -11.57 -3.57
C PRO A 534 4.86 -12.78 -2.82
N GLY A 535 5.01 -14.00 -3.34
CA GLY A 535 4.64 -15.23 -2.66
C GLY A 535 5.39 -15.42 -1.32
N ALA A 536 6.71 -15.25 -1.32
CA ALA A 536 7.53 -15.33 -0.11
C ALA A 536 7.16 -14.24 0.92
N VAL A 537 6.92 -13.02 0.46
CA VAL A 537 6.48 -11.91 1.32
C VAL A 537 5.11 -12.19 1.92
N LEU A 538 4.17 -12.74 1.14
CA LEU A 538 2.84 -13.10 1.63
C LEU A 538 2.91 -14.17 2.73
N VAL A 539 3.68 -15.24 2.52
CA VAL A 539 3.85 -16.32 3.49
C VAL A 539 4.49 -15.77 4.77
N THR A 540 5.54 -14.97 4.64
CA THR A 540 6.24 -14.39 5.81
C THR A 540 5.37 -13.38 6.57
N ALA A 541 4.63 -12.52 5.88
CA ALA A 541 3.70 -11.58 6.49
C ALA A 541 2.58 -12.31 7.24
N THR A 542 2.00 -13.36 6.64
CA THR A 542 0.96 -14.18 7.26
C THR A 542 1.50 -14.91 8.49
N ALA A 543 2.70 -15.49 8.41
CA ALA A 543 3.35 -16.13 9.55
C ALA A 543 3.64 -15.14 10.70
N TRP A 544 4.04 -13.91 10.38
CA TRP A 544 4.25 -12.87 11.39
C TRP A 544 2.96 -12.41 12.02
N TRP A 545 1.90 -12.28 11.22
CA TRP A 545 0.57 -11.97 11.72
C TRP A 545 0.10 -13.04 12.71
N MET A 546 0.16 -14.32 12.35
CA MET A 546 -0.19 -15.42 13.25
C MET A 546 0.64 -15.42 14.55
N LYS A 547 1.95 -15.14 14.46
CA LYS A 547 2.80 -15.04 15.66
C LYS A 547 2.41 -13.92 16.60
N CYS A 548 1.85 -12.82 16.09
CA CYS A 548 1.47 -11.68 16.94
C CYS A 548 0.06 -11.81 17.55
N GLN A 549 -0.58 -12.97 17.41
CA GLN A 549 -1.96 -13.21 17.83
C GLN A 549 -2.24 -12.87 19.30
N HIS A 550 -1.29 -13.12 20.21
CA HIS A 550 -1.49 -12.90 21.65
C HIS A 550 -1.72 -11.43 22.03
N LEU A 551 -1.24 -10.46 21.23
CA LEU A 551 -1.46 -9.05 21.52
C LEU A 551 -2.94 -8.67 21.40
N TRP A 552 -3.68 -9.43 20.59
CA TRP A 552 -5.02 -9.05 20.14
C TRP A 552 -6.06 -10.14 20.25
N SER A 553 -5.67 -11.36 20.62
CA SER A 553 -6.63 -12.38 21.00
C SER A 553 -7.36 -11.87 22.22
N THR A 554 -8.65 -11.61 22.04
CA THR A 554 -9.61 -11.60 23.14
C THR A 554 -9.87 -13.05 23.52
N GLU A 555 -8.86 -13.79 23.98
CA GLU A 555 -9.20 -14.74 25.03
C GLU A 555 -9.85 -13.86 26.10
N GLU A 556 -11.04 -14.24 26.55
CA GLU A 556 -11.87 -13.50 27.49
C GLU A 556 -11.19 -13.43 28.87
N THR A 557 -9.97 -12.89 28.94
CA THR A 557 -9.43 -12.32 30.14
C THR A 557 -10.34 -11.15 30.43
N GLU A 558 -11.31 -11.39 31.29
CA GLU A 558 -12.12 -10.34 31.89
C GLU A 558 -11.18 -9.19 32.30
N PRO A 559 -11.57 -7.92 32.08
CA PRO A 559 -10.78 -6.77 32.55
C PRO A 559 -10.41 -7.05 34.00
N VAL A 560 -9.13 -6.89 34.37
CA VAL A 560 -8.53 -7.37 35.64
C VAL A 560 -9.58 -7.30 36.75
N GLN A 561 -10.26 -8.43 37.01
CA GLN A 561 -11.39 -8.45 37.94
C GLN A 561 -10.88 -8.22 39.35
N ASP A 562 -11.73 -7.61 40.17
CA ASP A 562 -11.54 -7.14 41.55
C ASP A 562 -10.71 -8.07 42.48
N PHE A 563 -10.59 -9.36 42.16
CA PHE A 563 -9.80 -10.34 42.90
C PHE A 563 -8.27 -10.18 42.80
N ALA A 564 -7.73 -9.61 41.71
CA ALA A 564 -6.27 -9.44 41.55
C ALA A 564 -5.72 -8.12 42.10
N LEU A 565 -6.58 -7.12 42.28
CA LEU A 565 -6.23 -5.76 42.73
C LEU A 565 -6.68 -5.46 44.17
N GLY A 566 -7.28 -6.44 44.85
CA GLY A 566 -7.81 -6.31 46.21
C GLY A 566 -9.14 -5.54 46.25
N ASN A 567 -10.00 -5.91 47.21
CA ASN A 567 -11.28 -5.21 47.50
C ASN A 567 -11.01 -3.76 47.97
N ALA A 568 -10.75 -2.84 47.04
CA ALA A 568 -10.52 -1.44 47.34
C ALA A 568 -11.72 -0.57 46.91
N ARG A 569 -12.04 0.44 47.72
CA ARG A 569 -13.10 1.45 47.48
C ARG A 569 -12.87 2.37 46.26
N PHE A 570 -11.83 2.12 45.46
CA PHE A 570 -11.36 3.04 44.42
C PHE A 570 -11.64 2.48 43.03
N ARG A 571 -12.75 2.89 42.41
CA ARG A 571 -13.12 2.46 41.06
C ARG A 571 -13.07 3.64 40.10
N ALA A 572 -12.37 3.50 38.99
CA ALA A 572 -12.40 4.47 37.90
C ALA A 572 -13.81 4.52 37.30
N ASP A 573 -14.30 5.73 36.98
CA ASP A 573 -15.54 5.86 36.22
C ASP A 573 -15.28 5.40 34.77
N THR A 574 -16.10 4.47 34.29
CA THR A 574 -16.05 3.90 32.93
C THR A 574 -17.17 4.45 32.04
N SER A 575 -17.98 5.40 32.53
CA SER A 575 -19.08 6.01 31.77
C SER A 575 -18.64 6.61 30.43
N TRP A 576 -17.40 7.10 30.35
CA TRP A 576 -16.77 7.65 29.15
C TRP A 576 -16.59 6.65 27.99
N LEU A 577 -16.69 5.34 28.25
CA LEU A 577 -16.65 4.28 27.25
C LEU A 577 -17.98 4.06 26.51
N LYS A 578 -19.09 4.40 27.16
CA LYS A 578 -20.45 4.18 26.62
C LYS A 578 -20.91 5.30 25.67
N ALA A 579 -20.19 6.42 25.67
CA ALA A 579 -20.39 7.58 24.82
C ALA A 579 -19.45 7.60 23.61
#